data_AF-J9EK58-F1
#
_entry.id   AF-J9EK58-F1
#
_cell.length_a   1.000
_cell.length_b   1.000
_cell.length_c   1.000
_cell.angle_alpha   90.00
_cell.angle_beta   90.00
_cell.angle_gamma   90.00
#
_symmetry.space_group_name_H-M   'P 1'
#
loop_
_entity.id
_entity.type
_entity.pdbx_description
1 polymer ?
#
loop_
_entity_poly.entity_id
_entity_poly.type
_entity_poly.pdbx_seq_one_letter_code
_entity_poly.pdbx_strand_id
1 'polypeptide(L)'
;MGCIPFAYRYSVFVAGIPRTMTATELARLFDDIINSVVELTLEVEYSTNYPKGSGRLVFATREAYLLALAVRHFTLTTTDGRKVILELRPYVLDRMLCEICYEAAGVYLCPYLPCFLYYCVSCWNFIHQYDGMGSHKPVSKRNLKFLKQNYIFHRCNNSMRRKYYRRFHQ
;
A
#
# COMPACT_ATOMS: atom_id res chain seq x y z
N MET A 1 -8.81 9.84 -17.66
CA MET A 1 -9.50 10.16 -16.39
C MET A 1 -9.71 8.86 -15.65
N GLY A 2 -9.17 8.71 -14.44
CA GLY A 2 -9.36 7.49 -13.66
C GLY A 2 -9.24 7.83 -12.18
N CYS A 3 -10.32 7.69 -11.43
CA CYS A 3 -10.24 7.69 -9.97
C CYS A 3 -9.55 6.40 -9.55
N ILE A 4 -8.64 6.48 -8.57
CA ILE A 4 -8.14 5.29 -7.89
C ILE A 4 -9.30 4.82 -6.98
N PRO A 5 -9.84 3.59 -7.15
CA PRO A 5 -10.82 3.05 -6.21
C PRO A 5 -10.37 3.22 -4.76
N PHE A 6 -11.25 3.70 -3.88
CA PHE A 6 -10.90 4.02 -2.49
C PHE A 6 -10.22 2.85 -1.75
N ALA A 7 -10.62 1.60 -2.03
CA ALA A 7 -10.01 0.41 -1.44
C ALA A 7 -8.49 0.32 -1.66
N TYR A 8 -7.97 0.89 -2.76
CA TYR A 8 -6.54 0.92 -3.01
C TYR A 8 -5.77 1.74 -1.98
N ARG A 9 -6.41 2.62 -1.21
CA ARG A 9 -5.80 3.32 -0.06
C ARG A 9 -5.15 2.35 0.94
N TYR A 10 -5.68 1.14 1.06
CA TYR A 10 -5.26 0.11 2.00
C TYR A 10 -4.32 -0.91 1.35
N SER A 11 -3.39 -0.40 0.54
CA SER A 11 -2.39 -1.21 -0.15
C SER A 11 -1.10 -1.34 0.66
N VAL A 12 -0.61 -2.56 0.76
CA VAL A 12 0.67 -2.95 1.37
C VAL A 12 1.57 -3.51 0.28
N PHE A 13 2.83 -3.08 0.28
CA PHE A 13 3.88 -3.70 -0.49
C PHE A 13 4.41 -4.92 0.27
N VAL A 14 4.52 -6.05 -0.42
CA VAL A 14 5.01 -7.31 0.13
C VAL A 14 6.30 -7.66 -0.59
N ALA A 15 7.40 -7.82 0.14
CA ALA A 15 8.71 -8.21 -0.37
C ALA A 15 9.10 -9.61 0.11
N GLY A 16 10.03 -10.27 -0.58
CA GLY A 16 10.57 -11.57 -0.17
C GLY A 16 9.69 -12.77 -0.53
N ILE A 17 8.73 -12.58 -1.44
CA ILE A 17 7.81 -13.63 -1.87
C ILE A 17 8.59 -14.71 -2.64
N PRO A 18 8.48 -16.00 -2.26
CA PRO A 18 9.03 -17.08 -3.08
C PRO A 18 8.48 -17.03 -4.50
N ARG A 19 9.36 -17.10 -5.51
CA ARG A 19 8.97 -17.00 -6.93
C ARG A 19 8.08 -18.16 -7.41
N THR A 20 8.04 -19.25 -6.64
CA THR A 20 7.17 -20.42 -6.88
C THR A 20 5.76 -20.25 -6.31
N MET A 21 5.54 -19.24 -5.47
CA MET A 21 4.27 -19.05 -4.76
C MET A 21 3.27 -18.29 -5.64
N THR A 22 2.02 -18.76 -5.65
CA THR A 22 0.95 -18.11 -6.40
C THR A 22 0.28 -16.99 -5.61
N ALA A 23 -0.32 -16.04 -6.33
CA ALA A 23 -1.06 -14.95 -5.71
C ALA A 23 -2.22 -15.44 -4.81
N THR A 24 -2.89 -16.51 -5.24
CA THR A 24 -4.03 -17.10 -4.52
C THR A 24 -3.61 -17.75 -3.21
N GLU A 25 -2.52 -18.51 -3.22
CA GLU A 25 -1.97 -19.12 -2.00
C GLU A 25 -1.58 -18.05 -0.99
N LEU A 26 -0.88 -17.01 -1.45
CA LEU A 26 -0.45 -15.93 -0.57
C LEU A 26 -1.64 -15.11 -0.04
N ALA A 27 -2.65 -14.86 -0.87
CA ALA A 27 -3.86 -14.16 -0.44
C ALA A 27 -4.60 -14.92 0.66
N ARG A 28 -4.73 -16.25 0.54
CA ARG A 28 -5.37 -17.09 1.57
C ARG A 28 -4.62 -17.02 2.90
N LEU A 29 -3.29 -17.13 2.88
CA LEU A 29 -2.48 -17.06 4.11
C LEU A 29 -2.64 -15.71 4.83
N PHE A 30 -2.68 -14.60 4.08
CA PHE A 30 -2.95 -13.30 4.68
C PHE A 30 -4.40 -13.16 5.16
N ASP A 31 -5.37 -13.74 4.45
CA ASP A 31 -6.78 -13.69 4.86
C ASP A 31 -7.01 -14.51 6.13
N ASP A 32 -6.36 -15.67 6.29
CA ASP A 32 -6.49 -16.51 7.49
C ASP A 32 -5.96 -15.82 8.76
N ILE A 33 -4.98 -14.91 8.63
CA ILE A 33 -4.29 -14.31 9.78
C ILE A 33 -4.71 -12.86 10.02
N ILE A 34 -4.86 -12.06 8.96
CA ILE A 34 -5.17 -10.63 9.03
C ILE A 34 -6.63 -10.37 8.65
N ASN A 35 -7.24 -11.26 7.85
CA ASN A 35 -8.55 -11.12 7.23
C ASN A 35 -8.65 -9.95 6.25
N SER A 36 -9.81 -9.85 5.58
CA SER A 36 -10.20 -8.72 4.75
C SER A 36 -9.30 -8.50 3.52
N VAL A 37 -8.67 -9.54 2.99
CA VAL A 37 -7.91 -9.44 1.73
C VAL A 37 -8.88 -9.27 0.56
N VAL A 38 -8.67 -8.23 -0.25
CA VAL A 38 -9.49 -7.91 -1.43
C VAL A 38 -8.76 -8.26 -2.71
N GLU A 39 -7.46 -7.98 -2.78
CA GLU A 39 -6.67 -8.15 -3.99
C GLU A 39 -5.22 -8.47 -3.61
N LEU A 40 -4.60 -9.41 -4.32
CA LEU A 40 -3.17 -9.63 -4.27
C LEU A 40 -2.63 -9.75 -5.69
N THR A 41 -1.66 -8.89 -6.02
CA THR A 41 -1.01 -8.84 -7.33
C THR A 41 0.48 -9.06 -7.16
N LEU A 42 1.04 -10.10 -7.81
CA LEU A 42 2.48 -10.33 -7.85
C LEU A 42 3.13 -9.44 -8.91
N GLU A 43 4.29 -8.87 -8.58
CA GLU A 43 5.09 -8.11 -9.53
C GLU A 43 5.88 -9.08 -10.41
N VAL A 44 5.85 -8.81 -11.71
CA VAL A 44 6.58 -9.56 -12.73
C VAL A 44 7.51 -8.64 -13.51
N GLU A 45 8.52 -9.22 -14.14
CA GLU A 45 9.36 -8.54 -15.11
C GLU A 45 8.64 -8.40 -16.46
N TYR A 46 8.69 -7.22 -17.07
CA TYR A 46 7.94 -6.92 -18.29
C TYR A 46 8.35 -7.79 -19.49
N SER A 47 9.64 -8.06 -19.65
CA SER A 47 10.16 -8.82 -20.80
C SER A 47 9.89 -10.32 -20.70
N THR A 48 9.87 -10.87 -19.48
CA THR A 48 9.87 -12.33 -19.24
C THR A 48 8.59 -12.83 -18.57
N ASN A 49 7.74 -11.93 -18.07
CA ASN A 49 6.65 -12.22 -17.13
C ASN A 49 7.08 -13.01 -15.89
N TYR A 50 8.39 -12.98 -15.58
CA TYR A 50 8.94 -13.77 -14.50
C TYR A 50 8.72 -13.06 -13.14
N PRO A 51 8.30 -13.78 -12.07
CA PRO A 51 8.04 -13.18 -10.77
C PRO A 51 9.27 -12.48 -10.16
N LYS A 52 9.09 -11.23 -9.71
CA LYS A 52 10.14 -10.44 -9.06
C LYS A 52 10.41 -10.83 -7.61
N GLY A 53 9.48 -11.56 -6.98
CA GLY A 53 9.52 -11.87 -5.55
C GLY A 53 8.96 -10.74 -4.67
N SER A 54 8.09 -9.92 -5.26
CA SER A 54 7.37 -8.83 -4.60
C SER A 54 5.95 -8.75 -5.12
N GLY A 55 5.09 -8.04 -4.41
CA GLY A 55 3.69 -7.88 -4.77
C GLY A 55 3.00 -6.75 -4.02
N ARG A 56 1.76 -6.51 -4.41
CA ARG A 56 0.83 -5.58 -3.79
C ARG A 56 -0.33 -6.36 -3.19
N LEU A 57 -0.56 -6.16 -1.90
CA LEU A 57 -1.69 -6.70 -1.14
C LEU A 57 -2.65 -5.56 -0.82
N VAL A 58 -3.94 -5.74 -1.03
CA VAL A 58 -4.97 -4.73 -0.77
C VAL A 58 -6.00 -5.29 0.20
N PHE A 59 -6.27 -4.53 1.26
CA PHE A 59 -7.28 -4.87 2.27
C PHE A 59 -8.58 -4.10 2.07
N ALA A 60 -9.69 -4.67 2.56
CA ALA A 60 -11.00 -4.02 2.54
C ALA A 60 -11.13 -2.93 3.60
N THR A 61 -10.41 -3.07 4.71
CA THR A 61 -10.58 -2.27 5.92
C THR A 61 -9.28 -1.60 6.33
N ARG A 62 -9.39 -0.47 7.04
CA ARG A 62 -8.24 0.25 7.58
C ARG A 62 -7.57 -0.55 8.69
N GLU A 63 -8.35 -1.30 9.46
CA GLU A 63 -7.89 -2.10 10.59
C GLU A 63 -6.95 -3.21 10.13
N ALA A 64 -7.35 -4.00 9.12
CA ALA A 64 -6.52 -5.06 8.54
C ALA A 64 -5.24 -4.48 7.91
N TYR A 65 -5.36 -3.35 7.24
CA TYR A 65 -4.23 -2.62 6.67
C TYR A 65 -3.19 -2.18 7.72
N LEU A 66 -3.65 -1.59 8.83
CA LEU A 66 -2.77 -1.18 9.92
C LEU A 66 -2.16 -2.38 10.65
N LEU A 67 -2.92 -3.46 10.84
CA LEU A 67 -2.43 -4.70 11.45
C LEU A 67 -1.28 -5.29 10.62
N ALA A 68 -1.43 -5.36 9.30
CA ALA A 68 -0.37 -5.83 8.41
C ALA A 68 0.93 -5.02 8.55
N LEU A 69 0.81 -3.70 8.69
CA LEU A 69 1.96 -2.82 8.81
C LEU A 69 2.57 -2.80 10.21
N ALA A 70 1.77 -3.05 11.24
CA ALA A 70 2.24 -3.27 12.60
C ALA A 70 3.03 -4.58 12.70
N VAL A 71 2.56 -5.64 12.04
CA VAL A 71 3.25 -6.94 11.97
C VAL A 71 4.61 -6.79 11.30
N ARG A 72 4.69 -6.02 10.20
CA ARG A 72 5.92 -5.66 9.44
C ARG A 72 6.67 -6.82 8.79
N HIS A 73 6.72 -7.98 9.41
CA HIS A 73 7.31 -9.20 8.87
C HIS A 73 6.35 -10.37 9.07
N PHE A 74 6.16 -11.14 8.01
CA PHE A 74 5.31 -12.31 8.02
C PHE A 74 6.13 -13.55 7.69
N THR A 75 6.18 -14.51 8.62
CA THR A 75 6.97 -15.74 8.44
C THR A 75 6.11 -16.84 7.84
N LEU A 76 6.44 -17.23 6.62
CA LEU A 76 5.91 -18.40 5.94
C LEU A 76 6.74 -19.63 6.29
N THR A 77 6.09 -20.78 6.40
CA THR A 77 6.77 -22.08 6.37
C THR A 77 6.41 -22.77 5.06
N THR A 78 7.42 -23.08 4.25
CA THR A 78 7.25 -23.78 2.98
C THR A 78 6.99 -25.27 3.20
N THR A 79 6.55 -25.98 2.16
CA THR A 79 6.26 -27.42 2.23
C THR A 79 7.48 -28.28 2.57
N ASP A 80 8.69 -27.81 2.25
CA ASP A 80 9.96 -28.43 2.63
C ASP A 80 10.48 -27.97 4.01
N GLY A 81 9.65 -27.29 4.80
CA GLY A 81 9.93 -26.89 6.17
C GLY A 81 10.81 -25.64 6.33
N ARG A 82 11.19 -24.99 5.22
CA ARG A 82 11.99 -23.75 5.29
C ARG A 82 11.14 -22.57 5.73
N LYS A 83 11.73 -21.69 6.53
CA LYS A 83 11.08 -20.45 6.94
C LYS A 83 11.49 -19.32 5.99
N VAL A 84 10.50 -18.69 5.37
CA VAL A 84 10.69 -17.50 4.51
C VAL A 84 10.04 -16.32 5.18
N ILE A 85 10.77 -15.22 5.29
CA ILE A 85 10.27 -13.98 5.89
C ILE A 85 9.85 -13.04 4.77
N LEU A 86 8.57 -12.64 4.78
CA LEU A 86 8.05 -11.58 3.94
C LEU A 86 8.13 -10.23 4.67
N GLU A 87 8.53 -9.18 3.97
CA GLU A 87 8.52 -7.82 4.49
C GLU A 87 7.24 -7.09 4.04
N LEU A 88 6.54 -6.46 4.98
CA LEU A 88 5.35 -5.66 4.75
C LEU A 88 5.68 -4.18 4.92
N ARG A 89 5.46 -3.40 3.87
CA ARG A 89 5.71 -1.95 3.86
C ARG A 89 4.51 -1.17 3.31
N PRO A 90 4.36 0.10 3.67
CA PRO A 90 3.34 0.95 3.07
C PRO A 90 3.49 0.99 1.55
N TYR A 91 2.42 0.70 0.80
CA TYR A 91 2.41 0.92 -0.63
C TYR A 91 2.07 2.39 -0.92
N VAL A 92 3.04 3.14 -1.43
CA VAL A 92 2.85 4.58 -1.71
C VAL A 92 2.10 4.75 -3.03
N LEU A 93 0.92 5.34 -2.94
CA LEU A 93 0.05 5.63 -4.06
C LEU A 93 0.35 7.02 -4.62
N ASP A 94 0.15 7.17 -5.91
CA ASP A 94 0.19 8.47 -6.57
C ASP A 94 -1.19 9.13 -6.51
N ARG A 95 -1.22 10.45 -6.68
CA ARG A 95 -2.48 11.23 -6.80
C ARG A 95 -3.44 11.09 -5.62
N MET A 96 -2.90 10.89 -4.42
CA MET A 96 -3.69 10.94 -3.20
C MET A 96 -4.06 12.39 -2.86
N LEU A 97 -5.20 12.56 -2.19
CA LEU A 97 -5.55 13.81 -1.52
C LEU A 97 -4.89 13.87 -0.15
N CYS A 98 -4.60 15.08 0.32
CA CYS A 98 -4.28 15.31 1.71
C CYS A 98 -5.48 14.88 2.57
N GLU A 99 -5.26 13.98 3.52
CA GLU A 99 -6.32 13.46 4.40
C GLU A 99 -6.59 14.39 5.60
N ILE A 100 -5.92 15.56 5.64
CA ILE A 100 -6.15 16.62 6.63
C ILE A 100 -7.03 17.72 6.06
N CYS A 101 -6.62 18.36 4.96
CA CYS A 101 -7.38 19.46 4.35
C CYS A 101 -8.34 19.02 3.25
N TYR A 102 -8.16 17.83 2.66
CA TYR A 102 -8.94 17.33 1.52
C TYR A 102 -8.95 18.20 0.25
N GLU A 103 -8.14 19.27 0.20
CA GLU A 103 -8.08 20.21 -0.92
C GLU A 103 -6.83 20.01 -1.79
N ALA A 104 -5.68 19.75 -1.16
CA ALA A 104 -4.40 19.67 -1.83
C ALA A 104 -3.94 18.23 -2.08
N ALA A 105 -2.97 18.06 -2.97
CA ALA A 105 -2.31 16.78 -3.21
C ALA A 105 -1.60 16.27 -1.94
N GLY A 106 -1.93 15.05 -1.54
CA GLY A 106 -1.26 14.29 -0.48
C GLY A 106 0.03 13.68 -1.01
N VAL A 107 1.12 14.44 -1.00
CA VAL A 107 2.42 14.04 -1.57
C VAL A 107 3.31 13.27 -0.59
N TYR A 108 2.98 13.33 0.71
CA TYR A 108 3.73 12.68 1.78
C TYR A 108 2.86 11.66 2.50
N LEU A 109 3.33 10.43 2.62
CA LEU A 109 2.76 9.44 3.53
C LEU A 109 3.61 9.42 4.81
N CYS A 110 3.00 9.63 5.97
CA CYS A 110 3.71 9.35 7.23
C CYS A 110 3.73 7.83 7.47
N PRO A 111 4.89 7.17 7.62
CA PRO A 111 4.93 5.72 7.79
C PRO A 111 4.66 5.26 9.25
N TYR A 112 4.49 6.19 10.19
CA TYR A 112 4.25 5.90 11.60
C TYR A 112 2.76 5.65 11.85
N LEU A 113 2.43 4.53 12.51
CA LEU A 113 1.04 4.08 12.73
C LEU A 113 0.11 5.14 13.35
N PRO A 114 0.52 5.99 14.31
CA PRO A 114 -0.36 7.03 14.86
C PRO A 114 -0.77 8.10 13.84
N CYS A 115 0.09 8.39 12.88
CA CYS A 115 -0.18 9.38 11.84
C CYS A 115 -0.80 8.68 10.63
N PHE A 116 -0.03 7.81 9.97
CA PHE A 116 -0.39 6.94 8.86
C PHE A 116 -1.39 7.45 7.81
N LEU A 117 -1.28 8.74 7.50
CA LEU A 117 -2.12 9.48 6.56
C LEU A 117 -1.25 10.09 5.44
N TYR A 118 -1.92 10.45 4.34
CA TYR A 118 -1.36 11.29 3.30
C TYR A 118 -1.51 12.77 3.68
N TYR A 119 -0.43 13.53 3.54
CA TYR A 119 -0.34 14.95 3.85
C TYR A 119 0.13 15.73 2.62
N CYS A 120 -0.43 16.91 2.40
CA CYS A 120 0.22 17.93 1.60
C CYS A 120 1.40 18.54 2.38
N VAL A 121 2.24 19.33 1.70
CA VAL A 121 3.41 19.96 2.33
C VAL A 121 3.02 20.82 3.53
N SER A 122 1.99 21.66 3.39
CA SER A 122 1.54 22.56 4.47
C SER A 122 1.02 21.81 5.69
N CYS A 123 0.14 20.82 5.50
CA CYS A 123 -0.39 20.02 6.61
C CYS A 123 0.69 19.14 7.25
N TRP A 124 1.65 18.64 6.48
CA TRP A 124 2.80 17.91 7.02
C TRP A 124 3.58 18.79 7.98
N ASN A 125 4.02 19.97 7.52
CA ASN A 125 4.79 20.90 8.35
C ASN A 125 4.00 21.33 9.58
N PHE A 126 2.71 21.65 9.42
CA PHE A 126 1.88 22.08 10.55
C PHE A 126 1.76 21.01 11.64
N ILE A 127 1.58 19.73 11.28
CA ILE A 127 1.37 18.64 12.24
C ILE A 127 2.68 18.08 12.79
N HIS A 128 3.70 17.92 11.94
CA HIS A 128 4.95 17.23 12.29
C HIS A 128 6.06 18.16 12.81
N GLN A 129 5.77 19.46 12.97
CA GLN A 129 6.69 20.42 13.61
C GLN A 129 6.64 20.40 15.15
N TYR A 130 5.61 19.79 15.76
CA TYR A 130 5.45 19.76 17.22
C TYR A 130 6.39 18.73 17.88
N ASP A 131 6.70 18.99 19.16
CA ASP A 131 7.56 18.13 19.98
C ASP A 131 7.07 16.68 20.00
N GLY A 132 8.00 15.74 19.86
CA GLY A 132 7.73 14.30 19.76
C GLY A 132 7.55 13.77 18.32
N MET A 133 7.30 14.63 17.32
CA MET A 133 7.14 14.20 15.91
C MET A 133 8.38 14.41 15.03
N GLY A 134 9.46 14.99 15.56
CA GLY A 134 10.68 15.29 14.79
C GLY A 134 11.40 14.07 14.20
N SER A 135 11.10 12.85 14.68
CA SER A 135 11.63 11.60 14.11
C SER A 135 10.83 11.10 12.90
N HIS A 136 9.62 11.61 12.67
CA HIS A 136 8.78 11.17 11.56
C HIS A 136 9.36 11.65 10.23
N LYS A 137 9.64 10.70 9.34
CA LYS A 137 10.13 10.99 7.98
C LYS A 137 9.07 10.60 6.96
N PRO A 138 8.66 11.52 6.07
CA PRO A 138 7.64 11.21 5.09
C PRO A 138 8.21 10.26 4.04
N VAL A 139 7.38 9.32 3.58
CA VAL A 139 7.66 8.52 2.38
C VAL A 139 6.97 9.18 1.19
N SER A 140 7.71 9.37 0.11
CA SER A 140 7.17 9.82 -1.17
C SER A 140 7.70 8.94 -2.30
N LYS A 141 6.90 8.75 -3.35
CA LYS A 141 7.45 8.29 -4.63
C LYS A 141 8.31 9.41 -5.18
N ARG A 142 9.63 9.22 -5.23
CA ARG A 142 10.60 10.20 -5.73
C ARG A 142 10.19 10.71 -7.11
N ASN A 143 9.60 11.91 -7.18
CA ASN A 143 9.50 12.82 -8.34
C ASN A 143 8.93 14.19 -7.89
N LEU A 144 9.48 14.78 -6.83
CA LEU A 144 9.05 16.09 -6.32
C LEU A 144 9.72 17.28 -7.03
N LYS A 145 10.16 17.14 -8.29
CA LYS A 145 10.75 18.27 -9.02
C LYS A 145 9.72 19.19 -9.69
N PHE A 146 8.46 18.76 -9.89
CA PHE A 146 7.49 19.56 -10.64
C PHE A 146 6.03 19.28 -10.24
N LEU A 147 5.52 19.85 -9.14
CA LEU A 147 4.06 19.92 -8.94
C LEU A 147 3.65 21.26 -8.28
N LYS A 148 3.83 22.36 -9.01
CA LYS A 148 2.82 23.42 -9.06
C LYS A 148 1.98 23.14 -10.30
N GLN A 149 0.80 22.52 -10.15
CA GLN A 149 -0.32 22.70 -11.09
C GLN A 149 -1.59 22.02 -10.57
N ASN A 150 -2.70 22.71 -10.83
CA ASN A 150 -4.06 22.45 -10.36
C ASN A 150 -4.56 21.04 -10.74
N TYR A 151 -4.48 20.08 -9.81
CA TYR A 151 -5.18 18.80 -9.95
C TYR A 151 -6.57 18.93 -9.33
N ILE A 152 -7.62 18.77 -10.15
CA ILE A 152 -8.99 18.62 -9.68
C ILE A 152 -9.13 17.19 -9.13
N PHE A 153 -9.25 17.06 -7.81
CA PHE A 153 -9.45 15.78 -7.15
C PHE A 153 -10.95 15.49 -7.00
N HIS A 154 -11.42 14.41 -7.63
CA HIS A 154 -12.78 13.91 -7.41
C HIS A 154 -12.77 12.80 -6.35
N ARG A 155 -13.55 12.97 -5.26
CA ARG A 155 -13.92 11.87 -4.35
C ARG A 155 -14.73 10.87 -5.16
N CYS A 156 -14.26 9.62 -5.25
CA CYS A 156 -15.05 8.55 -5.85
C CYS A 156 -15.46 7.57 -4.75
N ASN A 157 -16.71 7.69 -4.29
CA ASN A 157 -17.36 6.68 -3.48
C ASN A 157 -17.71 5.51 -4.40
N ASN A 158 -16.94 4.43 -4.33
CA ASN A 158 -17.32 3.19 -4.99
C ASN A 158 -17.12 2.04 -4.01
N SER A 159 -18.23 1.54 -3.48
CA SER A 159 -18.28 0.28 -2.75
C SER A 159 -17.78 -0.85 -3.67
N MET A 160 -16.59 -1.37 -3.39
CA MET A 160 -15.98 -2.40 -4.23
C MET A 160 -16.46 -3.77 -3.74
N ARG A 161 -17.25 -4.48 -4.55
CA ARG A 161 -17.56 -5.90 -4.34
C ARG A 161 -16.26 -6.72 -4.43
N ARG A 162 -16.09 -7.70 -3.54
CA ARG A 162 -14.92 -8.62 -3.48
C ARG A 162 -14.56 -9.13 -4.88
N LYS A 163 -13.31 -8.95 -5.33
CA LYS A 163 -12.80 -9.43 -6.63
C LYS A 163 -11.54 -10.26 -6.42
N TYR A 164 -11.68 -11.58 -6.43
CA TYR A 164 -10.54 -12.51 -6.44
C TYR A 164 -10.26 -12.97 -7.89
N TYR A 165 -9.42 -12.28 -8.66
CA TYR A 165 -8.92 -12.81 -9.96
C TYR A 165 -7.51 -12.34 -10.34
N ARG A 166 -6.80 -13.26 -11.04
CA ARG A 166 -5.56 -13.01 -11.79
C ARG A 166 -5.81 -11.95 -12.86
N ARG A 167 -5.04 -10.86 -12.86
CA ARG A 167 -4.96 -9.94 -14.01
C ARG A 167 -3.66 -10.21 -14.75
N PHE A 168 -3.75 -10.99 -15.83
CA PHE A 168 -2.77 -10.89 -16.90
C PHE A 168 -3.07 -9.57 -17.63
N HIS A 169 -2.06 -8.71 -17.78
CA HIS A 169 -2.15 -7.59 -18.69
C HIS A 169 -2.28 -8.15 -20.12
N GLN A 170 -3.37 -7.84 -20.81
CA GLN A 170 -3.35 -7.60 -22.25
C GLN A 170 -3.33 -6.09 -22.45
#